data_AF-A0A5C7LYF2-F1
#
_entry.id   AF-A0A5C7LYF2-F1
#
_cell.length_a   1.000
_cell.length_b   1.000
_cell.length_c   1.000
_cell.angle_alpha   90.00
_cell.angle_beta   90.00
_cell.angle_gamma   90.00
#
_symmetry.space_group_name_H-M   'P 1'
#
loop_
_entity.id
_entity.type
_entity.pdbx_description
1 polymer ?
#
loop_
_entity_poly.entity_id
_entity_poly.type
_entity_poly.pdbx_seq_one_letter_code
_entity_poly.pdbx_strand_id
1 'polypeptide(L)'
;SRPHHLQRPKRHLERSRSKPAKLPEGKNSEHWHQATFVSVLRRINHPAARWAHSSANGFLRAKSMRLRAWKEGCIAGTPDLFIPWPSNGRHGLFIEMKRNPNTPTPEQLAFLDAMREHGYEAHVCYDWQEALNVFCAYVGISIDLHF
;
A
#
# COMPACT_ATOMS: atom_id res chain seq x y z
N SER A 1 -38.72 12.67 55.55
CA SER A 1 -39.20 12.01 54.32
C SER A 1 -38.57 12.70 53.11
N ARG A 2 -37.73 11.97 52.36
CA ARG A 2 -36.87 12.49 51.28
C ARG A 2 -37.64 12.67 49.96
N PRO A 3 -37.22 13.57 49.04
CA PRO A 3 -37.96 13.91 47.84
C PRO A 3 -37.78 12.90 46.69
N HIS A 4 -38.79 12.81 45.83
CA HIS A 4 -38.81 12.05 44.57
C HIS A 4 -37.72 12.53 43.60
N HIS A 5 -36.81 11.64 43.21
CA HIS A 5 -35.90 11.85 42.09
C HIS A 5 -36.61 11.50 40.77
N LEU A 6 -36.99 12.52 39.99
CA LEU A 6 -37.29 12.35 38.56
C LEU A 6 -35.99 12.03 37.81
N GLN A 7 -35.90 10.83 37.24
CA GLN A 7 -34.86 10.50 36.26
C GLN A 7 -35.14 11.22 34.93
N ARG A 8 -34.19 12.02 34.46
CA ARG A 8 -34.19 12.60 33.11
C ARG A 8 -33.76 11.53 32.09
N PRO A 9 -34.37 11.46 30.89
CA PRO A 9 -33.97 10.50 29.86
C PRO A 9 -32.64 10.88 29.22
N LYS A 10 -31.76 9.90 29.02
CA LYS A 10 -30.49 10.04 28.29
C LYS A 10 -30.80 10.21 26.79
N ARG A 11 -30.51 11.38 26.22
CA ARG A 11 -30.54 11.59 24.76
C ARG A 11 -29.42 10.77 24.12
N HIS A 12 -29.78 9.75 23.34
CA HIS A 12 -28.86 9.12 22.40
C HIS A 12 -28.60 10.12 21.27
N LEU A 13 -27.39 10.66 21.20
CA LEU A 13 -26.97 11.51 20.09
C LEU A 13 -26.39 10.58 19.01
N GLU A 14 -27.18 10.28 17.99
CA GLU A 14 -26.66 9.65 16.77
C GLU A 14 -25.62 10.59 16.15
N ARG A 15 -24.36 10.12 16.10
CA ARG A 15 -23.29 10.84 15.39
C ARG A 15 -23.53 10.70 13.90
N SER A 16 -23.89 11.81 13.25
CA SER A 16 -23.88 11.92 11.79
C SER A 16 -22.48 11.63 11.27
N ARG A 17 -22.35 10.65 10.36
CA ARG A 17 -21.10 10.40 9.64
C ARG A 17 -20.87 11.55 8.67
N SER A 18 -20.03 12.52 9.05
CA SER A 18 -19.56 13.54 8.14
C SER A 18 -18.73 12.91 7.02
N LYS A 19 -18.88 13.42 5.79
CA LYS A 19 -18.01 13.05 4.68
C LYS A 19 -16.55 13.42 5.05
N PRO A 20 -15.56 12.56 4.78
CA PRO A 20 -14.18 12.87 5.10
C PRO A 20 -13.73 14.12 4.35
N ALA A 21 -13.02 15.01 5.06
CA ALA A 21 -12.47 16.23 4.49
C ALA A 21 -11.52 15.90 3.32
N LYS A 22 -11.51 16.74 2.27
CA LYS A 22 -10.53 16.63 1.19
C LYS A 22 -9.13 16.76 1.78
N LEU A 23 -8.30 15.75 1.54
CA LEU A 23 -6.89 15.77 1.90
C LEU A 23 -6.15 16.89 1.11
N PRO A 24 -5.12 17.53 1.69
CA PRO A 24 -4.28 18.53 1.02
C PRO A 24 -3.75 18.05 -0.33
N GLU A 25 -3.45 18.98 -1.25
CA GLU A 25 -2.83 18.65 -2.55
C GLU A 25 -1.59 17.75 -2.35
N GLY A 26 -1.55 16.65 -3.10
CA GLY A 26 -0.51 15.62 -2.99
C GLY A 26 -0.80 14.48 -2.01
N LYS A 27 -1.63 14.68 -0.97
CA LYS A 27 -2.01 13.65 0.04
C LYS A 27 -3.04 12.61 -0.45
N ASN A 28 -2.93 12.19 -1.71
CA ASN A 28 -3.69 11.06 -2.28
C ASN A 28 -3.09 10.56 -3.61
N SER A 29 -1.84 10.92 -3.91
CA SER A 29 -1.15 10.44 -5.11
C SER A 29 -0.62 9.01 -4.90
N GLU A 30 -0.35 8.27 -5.98
CA GLU A 30 0.32 6.96 -5.92
C GLU A 30 1.65 7.07 -5.16
N HIS A 31 2.43 8.12 -5.46
CA HIS A 31 3.67 8.42 -4.76
C HIS A 31 3.47 8.66 -3.26
N TRP A 32 2.41 9.37 -2.86
CA TRP A 32 2.10 9.60 -1.45
C TRP A 32 1.70 8.33 -0.72
N HIS A 33 0.89 7.47 -1.35
CA HIS A 33 0.54 6.15 -0.79
C HIS A 33 1.79 5.29 -0.64
N GLN A 34 2.64 5.20 -1.67
CA GLN A 34 3.91 4.47 -1.60
C GLN A 34 4.81 5.00 -0.47
N ALA A 35 5.01 6.32 -0.37
CA ALA A 35 5.85 6.91 0.66
C ALA A 35 5.28 6.68 2.07
N THR A 36 3.97 6.74 2.23
CA THR A 36 3.28 6.47 3.50
C THR A 36 3.42 5.01 3.90
N PHE A 37 3.18 4.08 2.96
CA PHE A 37 3.38 2.65 3.17
C PHE A 37 4.81 2.33 3.62
N VAL A 38 5.82 2.82 2.90
CA VAL A 38 7.24 2.60 3.25
C VAL A 38 7.56 3.20 4.62
N SER A 39 7.02 4.38 4.94
CA SER A 39 7.19 5.01 6.26
C SER A 39 6.59 4.17 7.39
N VAL A 40 5.42 3.55 7.17
CA VAL A 40 4.80 2.63 8.12
C VAL A 40 5.62 1.34 8.24
N LEU A 41 5.99 0.70 7.13
CA LEU A 41 6.82 -0.51 7.11
C LEU A 41 8.10 -0.36 7.93
N ARG A 42 8.80 0.78 7.80
CA ARG A 42 10.04 1.07 8.55
C ARG A 42 9.87 1.08 10.07
N ARG A 43 8.64 1.17 10.57
CA ARG A 43 8.31 1.11 12.01
C ARG A 43 7.84 -0.28 12.46
N ILE A 44 7.56 -1.19 11.53
CA ILE A 44 7.14 -2.56 11.85
C ILE A 44 8.35 -3.37 12.30
N ASN A 45 8.23 -4.02 13.46
CA ASN A 45 9.25 -4.90 13.99
C ASN A 45 9.19 -6.31 13.34
N HIS A 46 9.43 -6.37 12.03
CA HIS A 46 9.52 -7.63 11.29
C HIS A 46 10.69 -7.59 10.29
N PRO A 47 11.58 -8.61 10.23
CA PRO A 47 12.79 -8.59 9.39
C PRO A 47 12.52 -8.31 7.90
N ALA A 48 11.42 -8.84 7.35
CA ALA A 48 11.05 -8.61 5.95
C ALA A 48 10.87 -7.12 5.61
N ALA A 49 10.37 -6.30 6.55
CA ALA A 49 10.10 -4.89 6.31
C ALA A 49 11.37 -4.10 5.97
N ARG A 50 12.53 -4.53 6.48
CA ARG A 50 13.84 -3.91 6.21
C ARG A 50 14.25 -3.99 4.74
N TRP A 51 13.77 -5.00 4.03
CA TRP A 51 14.20 -5.29 2.66
C TRP A 51 13.28 -4.67 1.60
N ALA A 52 12.17 -4.06 2.01
CA ALA A 52 11.29 -3.36 1.10
C ALA A 52 11.99 -2.18 0.42
N HIS A 53 12.00 -2.17 -0.91
CA HIS A 53 12.61 -1.10 -1.71
C HIS A 53 11.78 -0.80 -2.96
N SER A 54 11.96 0.40 -3.51
CA SER A 54 11.28 0.81 -4.73
C SER A 54 12.05 0.43 -5.98
N SER A 55 11.33 0.09 -7.06
CA SER A 55 11.92 0.08 -8.39
C SER A 55 12.23 1.52 -8.83
N ALA A 56 13.30 1.70 -9.62
CA ALA A 56 13.64 3.00 -10.17
C ALA A 56 12.65 3.46 -11.27
N ASN A 57 11.80 2.55 -11.75
CA ASN A 57 10.92 2.73 -12.89
C ASN A 57 9.90 3.86 -12.70
N GLY A 58 9.35 3.99 -11.49
CA GLY A 58 8.37 5.02 -11.15
C GLY A 58 8.92 6.46 -11.25
N PHE A 59 10.25 6.63 -11.31
CA PHE A 59 10.90 7.95 -11.38
C PHE A 59 11.25 8.39 -12.82
N LEU A 60 11.02 7.55 -13.83
CA LEU A 60 11.44 7.81 -15.21
C LEU A 60 10.46 8.72 -15.97
N ARG A 61 10.73 10.03 -15.97
CA ARG A 61 9.86 11.05 -16.58
C ARG A 61 10.18 11.40 -18.04
N ALA A 62 11.44 11.33 -18.44
CA ALA A 62 11.88 11.69 -19.80
C ALA A 62 12.18 10.45 -20.65
N LYS A 63 11.96 10.54 -21.96
CA LYS A 63 12.29 9.48 -22.93
C LYS A 63 13.76 9.07 -22.88
N SER A 64 14.67 10.04 -22.74
CA SER A 64 16.11 9.80 -22.59
C SER A 64 16.45 9.00 -21.33
N MET A 65 15.78 9.30 -20.20
CA MET A 65 15.93 8.55 -18.95
C MET A 65 15.44 7.11 -19.12
N ARG A 66 14.29 6.90 -19.75
CA ARG A 66 13.74 5.56 -20.02
C ARG A 66 14.66 4.73 -20.89
N LEU A 67 15.23 5.33 -21.95
CA LEU A 67 16.18 4.63 -22.81
C LEU A 67 17.47 4.26 -22.07
N ARG A 68 18.00 5.17 -21.24
CA ARG A 68 19.19 4.88 -20.42
C ARG A 68 18.90 3.77 -19.40
N ALA A 69 17.81 3.89 -18.65
CA ALA A 69 17.40 2.88 -17.68
C ALA A 69 17.20 1.51 -18.34
N TRP A 70 16.56 1.46 -19.51
CA TRP A 70 16.39 0.22 -20.26
C TRP A 70 17.73 -0.42 -20.64
N LYS A 71 18.71 0.38 -21.09
CA LYS A 71 20.08 -0.10 -21.36
C LYS A 71 20.80 -0.59 -20.09
N GLU A 72 20.40 -0.09 -18.94
CA GLU A 72 20.92 -0.49 -17.62
C GLU A 72 20.13 -1.67 -17.01
N GLY A 73 19.19 -2.28 -17.76
CA GLY A 73 18.45 -3.47 -17.34
C GLY A 73 17.08 -3.19 -16.71
N CYS A 74 16.58 -1.95 -16.79
CA CYS A 74 15.20 -1.63 -16.40
C CYS A 74 14.20 -2.37 -17.28
N ILE A 75 13.32 -3.15 -16.64
CA ILE A 75 12.25 -3.90 -17.31
C ILE A 75 10.98 -3.05 -17.27
N ALA A 76 10.33 -2.84 -18.41
CA ALA A 76 9.05 -2.12 -18.44
C ALA A 76 7.99 -2.87 -17.62
N GLY A 77 7.18 -2.14 -16.86
CA GLY A 77 6.13 -2.75 -16.04
C GLY A 77 6.59 -3.34 -14.71
N THR A 78 7.88 -3.27 -14.34
CA THR A 78 8.31 -3.67 -12.99
C THR A 78 7.51 -2.91 -11.92
N PRO A 79 6.92 -3.62 -10.93
CA PRO A 79 6.12 -3.02 -9.88
C PRO A 79 6.87 -1.96 -9.07
N ASP A 80 6.11 -1.06 -8.45
CA ASP A 80 6.67 0.04 -7.66
C ASP A 80 7.56 -0.44 -6.51
N LEU A 81 7.20 -1.54 -5.86
CA LEU A 81 7.88 -2.05 -4.67
C LEU A 81 8.18 -3.55 -4.78
N PHE A 82 9.32 -3.94 -4.21
CA PHE A 82 9.71 -5.33 -4.05
C PHE A 82 10.23 -5.59 -2.64
N ILE A 83 9.79 -6.70 -2.06
CA ILE A 83 10.24 -7.24 -0.79
C ILE A 83 10.86 -8.62 -1.07
N PRO A 84 12.21 -8.72 -1.16
CA PRO A 84 12.93 -9.97 -1.44
C PRO A 84 13.03 -10.84 -0.18
N TRP A 85 11.89 -11.20 0.38
CA TRP A 85 11.82 -12.00 1.61
C TRP A 85 10.95 -13.23 1.38
N PRO A 86 11.49 -14.45 1.39
CA PRO A 86 10.68 -15.65 1.27
C PRO A 86 9.72 -15.79 2.46
N SER A 87 8.44 -16.00 2.18
CA SER A 87 7.41 -16.19 3.20
C SER A 87 6.25 -17.01 2.64
N ASN A 88 5.61 -17.84 3.47
CA ASN A 88 4.38 -18.57 3.11
C ASN A 88 4.48 -19.33 1.76
N GLY A 89 5.64 -19.94 1.47
CA GLY A 89 5.87 -20.68 0.23
C GLY A 89 6.13 -19.82 -1.01
N ARG A 90 6.25 -18.49 -0.86
CA ARG A 90 6.51 -17.54 -1.92
C ARG A 90 7.94 -17.00 -1.85
N HIS A 91 8.53 -16.68 -3.00
CA HIS A 91 9.93 -16.26 -3.11
C HIS A 91 10.17 -14.80 -2.74
N GLY A 92 9.13 -13.98 -2.81
CA GLY A 92 9.17 -12.54 -2.55
C GLY A 92 7.81 -11.92 -2.85
N LEU A 93 7.63 -10.67 -2.42
CA LEU A 93 6.40 -9.91 -2.60
C LEU A 93 6.64 -8.70 -3.49
N PHE A 94 5.87 -8.60 -4.58
CA PHE A 94 5.75 -7.40 -5.40
C PHE A 94 4.47 -6.63 -5.08
N ILE A 95 4.56 -5.30 -5.02
CA ILE A 95 3.41 -4.41 -4.87
C ILE A 95 3.47 -3.33 -5.94
N GLU A 96 2.41 -3.24 -6.73
CA GLU A 96 2.14 -2.15 -7.67
C GLU A 96 1.16 -1.17 -7.02
N MET A 97 1.53 0.09 -6.88
CA MET A 97 0.68 1.10 -6.25
C MET A 97 -0.17 1.79 -7.32
N LYS A 98 -1.46 1.90 -7.05
CA LYS A 98 -2.41 2.67 -7.86
C LYS A 98 -3.19 3.63 -7.00
N ARG A 99 -3.91 4.52 -7.66
CA ARG A 99 -4.97 5.33 -7.05
C ARG A 99 -6.16 5.33 -7.98
N ASN A 100 -7.37 5.31 -7.45
CA ASN A 100 -8.54 5.45 -8.30
C ASN A 100 -8.53 6.83 -9.03
N PRO A 101 -8.90 6.90 -10.31
CA PRO A 101 -9.40 5.82 -11.18
C PRO A 101 -8.31 5.13 -12.04
N ASN A 102 -7.03 5.32 -11.75
CA ASN A 102 -5.94 4.75 -12.53
C ASN A 102 -5.91 3.23 -12.41
N THR A 103 -5.63 2.55 -13.51
CA THR A 103 -5.45 1.09 -13.56
C THR A 103 -4.02 0.73 -13.97
N PRO A 104 -3.54 -0.49 -13.65
CA PRO A 104 -2.25 -0.98 -14.15
C PRO A 104 -2.18 -0.98 -15.68
N THR A 105 -1.00 -0.69 -16.22
CA THR A 105 -0.77 -0.81 -17.67
C THR A 105 -0.69 -2.29 -18.07
N PRO A 106 -0.86 -2.62 -19.37
CA PRO A 106 -0.70 -3.99 -19.85
C PRO A 106 0.64 -4.64 -19.47
N GLU A 107 1.74 -3.89 -19.51
CA GLU A 107 3.07 -4.38 -19.13
C GLU A 107 3.17 -4.66 -17.62
N GLN A 108 2.51 -3.86 -16.79
CA GLN A 108 2.45 -4.09 -15.35
C GLN A 108 1.65 -5.36 -15.04
N LEU A 109 0.51 -5.56 -15.69
CA LEU A 109 -0.28 -6.79 -15.55
C LEU A 109 0.53 -8.01 -15.99
N ALA A 110 1.16 -7.97 -17.16
CA ALA A 110 1.98 -9.06 -17.66
C ALA A 110 3.15 -9.40 -16.71
N PHE A 111 3.80 -8.40 -16.12
CA PHE A 111 4.86 -8.63 -15.13
C PHE A 111 4.30 -9.32 -13.88
N LEU A 112 3.21 -8.80 -13.31
CA LEU A 112 2.60 -9.35 -12.09
C LEU A 112 2.16 -10.80 -12.31
N ASP A 113 1.53 -11.10 -13.44
CA ASP A 113 1.07 -12.46 -13.78
C ASP A 113 2.25 -13.42 -13.95
N ALA A 114 3.30 -13.02 -14.67
CA ALA A 114 4.51 -13.81 -14.80
C ALA A 114 5.16 -14.10 -13.44
N MET A 115 5.24 -13.11 -12.55
CA MET A 115 5.83 -13.32 -11.21
C MET A 115 4.99 -14.28 -10.36
N ARG A 116 3.66 -14.20 -10.43
CA ARG A 116 2.76 -15.14 -9.74
C ARG A 116 2.93 -16.57 -10.22
N GLU A 117 3.09 -16.77 -11.54
CA GLU A 117 3.37 -18.07 -12.16
C GLU A 117 4.71 -18.66 -11.68
N HIS A 118 5.70 -17.81 -11.41
CA HIS A 118 7.05 -18.21 -11.00
C HIS A 118 7.27 -18.18 -9.47
N GLY A 119 6.20 -18.38 -8.68
CA GLY A 119 6.31 -18.59 -7.24
C GLY A 119 6.48 -17.32 -6.39
N TYR A 120 6.34 -16.14 -6.97
CA TYR A 120 6.25 -14.89 -6.21
C TYR A 120 4.80 -14.59 -5.82
N GLU A 121 4.64 -13.70 -4.86
CA GLU A 121 3.37 -13.05 -4.58
C GLU A 121 3.39 -11.64 -5.17
N ALA A 122 2.29 -11.21 -5.78
CA ALA A 122 2.24 -9.94 -6.48
C ALA A 122 0.83 -9.34 -6.40
N HIS A 123 0.72 -8.06 -6.02
CA HIS A 123 -0.56 -7.39 -5.79
C HIS A 123 -0.59 -5.97 -6.37
N VAL A 124 -1.78 -5.52 -6.75
CA VAL A 124 -2.07 -4.11 -7.05
C VAL A 124 -2.77 -3.55 -5.82
N CYS A 125 -2.29 -2.43 -5.27
CA CYS A 125 -2.86 -1.80 -4.08
C CYS A 125 -3.22 -0.35 -4.37
N TYR A 126 -4.46 0.05 -4.06
CA TYR A 126 -5.02 1.37 -4.38
C TYR A 126 -4.82 2.43 -3.29
N ASP A 127 -4.34 2.00 -2.12
CA ASP A 127 -3.88 2.86 -1.04
C ASP A 127 -2.82 2.14 -0.18
N TRP A 128 -2.21 2.88 0.74
CA TRP A 128 -1.16 2.33 1.60
C TRP A 128 -1.69 1.35 2.66
N GLN A 129 -2.97 1.43 3.02
CA GLN A 129 -3.59 0.49 3.96
C GLN A 129 -3.76 -0.89 3.31
N GLU A 130 -4.19 -0.93 2.05
CA GLU A 130 -4.28 -2.15 1.26
C GLU A 130 -2.89 -2.80 1.10
N ALA A 131 -1.87 -2.01 0.74
CA ALA A 131 -0.48 -2.49 0.66
C ALA A 131 0.03 -3.06 1.99
N LEU A 132 -0.37 -2.43 3.10
CA LEU A 132 -0.03 -2.88 4.44
C LEU A 132 -0.73 -4.17 4.84
N ASN A 133 -2.02 -4.30 4.52
CA ASN A 133 -2.76 -5.55 4.72
C ASN A 133 -2.15 -6.70 3.90
N VAL A 134 -1.78 -6.44 2.64
CA VAL A 134 -1.07 -7.41 1.79
C VAL A 134 0.27 -7.81 2.42
N PHE A 135 1.09 -6.86 2.87
CA PHE A 135 2.34 -7.18 3.56
C PHE A 135 2.13 -8.01 4.83
N CYS A 136 1.17 -7.63 5.67
CA CYS A 136 0.86 -8.33 6.90
C CYS A 136 0.41 -9.77 6.66
N ALA A 137 -0.48 -9.98 5.69
CA ALA A 137 -0.89 -11.32 5.25
C ALA A 137 0.30 -12.11 4.70
N TYR A 138 1.14 -11.47 3.87
CA TYR A 138 2.33 -12.09 3.28
C TYR A 138 3.32 -12.61 4.32
N VAL A 139 3.55 -11.87 5.41
CA VAL A 139 4.51 -12.26 6.46
C VAL A 139 3.86 -12.92 7.67
N GLY A 140 2.54 -13.13 7.66
CA GLY A 140 1.81 -13.83 8.72
C GLY A 140 1.74 -13.07 10.05
N ILE A 141 1.62 -11.74 10.01
CA ILE A 141 1.45 -10.90 11.21
C ILE A 141 0.14 -10.12 11.15
N SER A 142 -0.38 -9.77 12.33
CA SER A 142 -1.48 -8.80 12.48
C SER A 142 -0.95 -7.55 13.16
N ILE A 143 -1.41 -6.39 12.72
CA ILE A 143 -1.06 -5.11 13.35
C ILE A 143 -2.34 -4.35 13.70
N ASP A 144 -2.41 -3.85 14.93
CA ASP A 144 -3.47 -2.95 15.36
C ASP A 144 -3.06 -1.52 14.99
N LEU A 145 -3.68 -1.00 13.94
CA LEU A 145 -3.44 0.37 13.51
C LEU A 145 -4.45 1.30 14.18
N HIS A 146 -4.00 1.99 15.23
CA HIS A 146 -4.74 3.12 15.79
C HIS A 146 -4.39 4.39 14.98
N PHE A 147 -5.33 4.85 14.16
CA PHE A 147 -5.24 6.12 13.42
C PHE A 147 -6.12 7.21 14.05
#